data_AF-A0A971QRU8-F1
#
_entry.id   AF-A0A971QRU8-F1
#
_cell.length_a   1.000
_cell.length_b   1.000
_cell.length_c   1.000
_cell.angle_alpha   90.00
_cell.angle_beta   90.00
_cell.angle_gamma   90.00
#
_symmetry.space_group_name_H-M   'P 1'
#
loop_
_entity.id
_entity.type
_entity.pdbx_description
1 polymer ?
#
loop_
_entity_poly.entity_id
_entity_poly.type
_entity_poly.pdbx_seq_one_letter_code
_entity_poly.pdbx_strand_id
1 'polypeptide(L)'
;MTRLVQVSFLAAILLVSLMVGCQNPQEPLSISLFNGVDLTGWHADVPAMDGNPDATMPFIVRDSMLVSLGTPGGHLITDSVYSNYRLEVEYRFAGTPGNCGVLVHASTPRALYGMFPRSLEVQMMHEHAGDFWCIAEDITVPDMEARRGPKESWGVDGDKNRRIVNLTDGSENPVGEWNRMVVECVTDTIRVWVNDVLVNEGFNCTATKGQIALQAEGSEVEFRKLELTHIANALQ
;
A
#
# COMPACT_ATOMS: atom_id res chain seq x y z
N MET A 1 -49.82 -42.22 -67.19
CA MET A 1 -49.50 -40.83 -66.80
C MET A 1 -49.89 -40.66 -65.34
N THR A 2 -48.93 -40.86 -64.41
CA THR A 2 -48.33 -39.82 -63.53
C THR A 2 -49.31 -39.38 -62.42
N ARG A 3 -49.05 -39.44 -61.11
CA ARG A 3 -47.81 -39.27 -60.33
C ARG A 3 -47.90 -39.97 -58.95
N LEU A 4 -46.77 -40.50 -58.48
CA LEU A 4 -46.49 -40.78 -57.07
C LEU A 4 -46.43 -39.46 -56.28
N VAL A 5 -47.01 -39.43 -55.08
CA VAL A 5 -46.81 -38.35 -54.10
C VAL A 5 -45.75 -38.84 -53.11
N GLN A 6 -44.53 -38.31 -53.20
CA GLN A 6 -43.51 -38.45 -52.16
C GLN A 6 -43.86 -37.50 -51.01
N VAL A 7 -44.14 -38.06 -49.83
CA VAL A 7 -44.25 -37.30 -48.58
C VAL A 7 -42.84 -37.21 -47.99
N SER A 8 -42.23 -36.04 -48.13
CA SER A 8 -40.92 -35.73 -47.56
C SER A 8 -41.01 -35.53 -46.04
N PHE A 9 -40.34 -36.38 -45.27
CA PHE A 9 -40.10 -36.15 -43.84
C PHE A 9 -39.06 -35.02 -43.69
N LEU A 10 -39.50 -33.83 -43.27
CA LEU A 10 -38.60 -32.77 -42.83
C LEU A 10 -38.19 -33.04 -41.38
N ALA A 11 -36.95 -33.45 -41.17
CA ALA A 11 -36.35 -33.53 -39.85
C ALA A 11 -36.08 -32.11 -39.33
N ALA A 12 -36.79 -31.70 -38.27
CA ALA A 12 -36.53 -30.46 -37.56
C ALA A 12 -35.26 -30.61 -36.71
N ILE A 13 -34.14 -30.06 -37.19
CA ILE A 13 -32.90 -29.93 -36.44
C ILE A 13 -33.11 -28.79 -35.42
N LEU A 14 -33.31 -29.15 -34.15
CA LEU A 14 -33.38 -28.22 -33.03
C LEU A 14 -31.95 -27.72 -32.75
N LEU A 15 -31.62 -26.52 -33.25
CA LEU A 15 -30.37 -25.83 -32.95
C LEU A 15 -30.44 -25.36 -31.48
N VAL A 16 -29.82 -26.10 -30.56
CA VAL A 16 -29.61 -25.64 -29.19
C VAL A 16 -28.46 -24.63 -29.22
N SER A 17 -28.80 -23.36 -29.25
CA SER A 17 -27.85 -22.25 -29.08
C SER A 17 -27.29 -22.27 -27.66
N LEU A 18 -26.08 -22.80 -27.50
CA LEU A 18 -25.25 -22.63 -26.32
C LEU A 18 -24.97 -21.13 -26.13
N MET A 19 -25.78 -20.47 -25.31
CA MET A 19 -25.43 -19.17 -24.74
C MET A 19 -24.31 -19.40 -23.72
N VAL A 20 -23.07 -19.45 -24.20
CA VAL A 20 -21.91 -19.24 -23.35
C VAL A 20 -21.94 -17.77 -22.97
N GLY A 21 -22.58 -17.46 -21.84
CA GLY A 21 -22.53 -16.12 -21.26
C GLY A 21 -21.08 -15.79 -20.97
N CYS A 22 -20.54 -14.77 -21.65
CA CYS A 22 -19.32 -14.12 -21.22
C CYS A 22 -19.56 -13.62 -19.80
N GLN A 23 -19.02 -14.31 -18.79
CA GLN A 23 -18.87 -13.71 -17.47
C GLN A 23 -17.87 -12.58 -17.64
N ASN A 24 -18.34 -11.33 -17.56
CA ASN A 24 -17.43 -10.21 -17.36
C ASN A 24 -16.61 -10.54 -16.11
N PRO A 25 -15.26 -10.43 -16.16
CA PRO A 25 -14.46 -10.50 -14.95
C PRO A 25 -15.06 -9.53 -13.94
N GLN A 26 -15.43 -10.03 -12.76
CA GLN A 26 -15.87 -9.16 -11.69
C GLN A 26 -14.70 -8.22 -11.39
N GLU A 27 -14.89 -6.92 -11.64
CA GLU A 27 -13.89 -5.90 -11.31
C GLU A 27 -13.45 -6.12 -9.85
N PRO A 28 -12.15 -6.14 -9.57
CA PRO A 28 -11.67 -6.44 -8.24
C PRO A 28 -12.22 -5.41 -7.24
N LEU A 29 -12.62 -5.89 -6.06
CA LEU A 29 -13.27 -5.06 -5.04
C LEU A 29 -12.26 -4.04 -4.49
N SER A 30 -12.40 -2.78 -4.92
CA SER A 30 -11.66 -1.63 -4.38
C SER A 30 -12.46 -0.93 -3.28
N ILE A 31 -11.77 -0.55 -2.21
CA ILE A 31 -12.31 0.25 -1.11
C ILE A 31 -11.46 1.50 -0.92
N SER A 32 -12.10 2.65 -0.66
CA SER A 32 -11.37 3.82 -0.17
C SER A 32 -11.13 3.65 1.33
N LEU A 33 -9.87 3.76 1.76
CA LEU A 33 -9.49 3.73 3.17
C LEU A 33 -9.77 5.06 3.86
N PHE A 34 -9.97 6.16 3.11
CA PHE A 34 -10.34 7.46 3.65
C PHE A 34 -11.62 7.97 3.00
N ASN A 35 -12.54 8.51 3.80
CA ASN A 35 -13.89 8.87 3.35
C ASN A 35 -14.01 10.32 2.86
N GLY A 36 -12.95 11.14 2.95
CA GLY A 36 -12.96 12.54 2.54
C GLY A 36 -13.60 13.51 3.54
N VAL A 37 -14.04 13.03 4.71
CA VAL A 37 -14.80 13.79 5.71
C VAL A 37 -14.14 13.74 7.09
N ASP A 38 -13.78 12.55 7.55
CA ASP A 38 -13.19 12.31 8.87
C ASP A 38 -12.27 11.07 8.86
N LEU A 39 -11.69 10.75 10.03
CA LEU A 39 -10.76 9.64 10.19
C LEU A 39 -11.45 8.34 10.63
N THR A 40 -12.75 8.16 10.34
CA THR A 40 -13.46 6.91 10.65
C THR A 40 -12.74 5.72 10.00
N GLY A 41 -12.51 4.66 10.78
CA GLY A 41 -11.73 3.49 10.36
C GLY A 41 -10.24 3.60 10.67
N TRP A 42 -9.82 4.65 11.37
CA TRP A 42 -8.45 4.88 11.82
C TRP A 42 -8.39 5.28 13.29
N HIS A 43 -7.26 4.98 13.93
CA HIS A 43 -6.87 5.51 15.23
C HIS A 43 -5.43 6.04 15.18
N ALA A 44 -5.11 6.98 16.05
CA ALA A 44 -3.78 7.56 16.14
C ALA A 44 -2.97 6.92 17.28
N ASP A 45 -1.70 6.62 17.01
CA ASP A 45 -0.69 6.34 18.03
C ASP A 45 0.41 7.41 17.94
N VAL A 46 0.34 8.38 18.86
CA VAL A 46 1.18 9.57 18.88
C VAL A 46 1.73 9.74 20.30
N PRO A 47 2.99 9.39 20.57
CA PRO A 47 3.56 9.40 21.92
C PRO A 47 3.42 10.75 22.64
N ALA A 48 3.48 11.88 21.91
CA ALA A 48 3.33 13.21 22.50
C ALA A 48 1.93 13.50 23.07
N MET A 49 0.91 12.72 22.69
CA MET A 49 -0.46 12.83 23.19
C MET A 49 -0.68 12.01 24.47
N ASP A 50 0.27 11.18 24.88
CA ASP A 50 0.16 10.37 26.09
C ASP A 50 0.07 11.25 27.34
N GLY A 51 -1.09 11.21 28.01
CA GLY A 51 -1.32 11.99 29.22
C GLY A 51 -1.28 13.51 29.01
N ASN A 52 -1.27 13.98 27.76
CA ASN A 52 -1.24 15.39 27.40
C ASN A 52 -2.49 15.75 26.56
N PRO A 53 -3.56 16.26 27.20
CA PRO A 53 -4.79 16.60 26.50
C PRO A 53 -4.64 17.82 25.57
N ASP A 54 -3.58 18.61 25.71
CA ASP A 54 -3.30 19.80 24.90
C ASP A 54 -2.41 19.50 23.69
N ALA A 55 -1.97 18.25 23.52
CA ALA A 55 -1.15 17.86 22.38
C ALA A 55 -1.94 17.94 21.07
N THR A 56 -1.31 18.53 20.05
CA THR A 56 -1.88 18.62 18.71
C THR A 56 -1.95 17.25 18.06
N MET A 57 -3.12 16.89 17.53
CA MET A 57 -3.29 15.74 16.65
C MET A 57 -2.59 16.01 15.31
N PRO A 58 -1.55 15.25 14.92
CA PRO A 58 -0.79 15.50 13.70
C PRO A 58 -1.49 15.02 12.43
N PHE A 59 -2.69 14.43 12.52
CA PHE A 59 -3.47 13.99 11.36
C PHE A 59 -4.82 14.71 11.33
N ILE A 60 -5.09 15.42 10.25
CA ILE A 60 -6.30 16.21 10.09
C ILE A 60 -6.98 15.91 8.75
N VAL A 61 -8.23 16.36 8.63
CA VAL A 61 -8.91 16.47 7.35
C VAL A 61 -8.93 17.94 6.94
N ARG A 62 -8.41 18.22 5.74
CA ARG A 62 -8.38 19.58 5.16
C ARG A 62 -8.70 19.47 3.68
N ASP A 63 -9.70 20.22 3.22
CA ASP A 63 -10.14 20.22 1.82
C ASP A 63 -10.44 18.81 1.27
N SER A 64 -11.10 17.98 2.09
CA SER A 64 -11.42 16.58 1.81
C SER A 64 -10.21 15.68 1.52
N MET A 65 -9.02 16.10 1.94
CA MET A 65 -7.79 15.31 1.95
C MET A 65 -7.44 14.94 3.38
N LEU A 66 -6.79 13.79 3.53
CA LEU A 66 -6.11 13.43 4.75
C LEU A 66 -4.77 14.16 4.74
N VAL A 67 -4.42 14.84 5.83
CA VAL A 67 -3.16 15.58 5.94
C VAL A 67 -2.41 15.08 7.16
N SER A 68 -1.18 14.63 6.94
CA SER A 68 -0.18 14.45 7.99
C SER A 68 0.58 15.76 8.17
N LEU A 69 0.55 16.35 9.36
CA LEU A 69 1.23 17.60 9.70
C LEU A 69 2.73 17.41 10.00
N GLY A 70 3.19 16.16 10.07
CA GLY A 70 4.57 15.80 10.37
C GLY A 70 4.98 15.93 11.86
N THR A 71 4.30 16.77 12.65
CA THR A 71 4.63 16.98 14.06
C THR A 71 3.37 17.18 14.92
N PRO A 72 3.30 16.61 16.14
CA PRO A 72 4.26 15.66 16.73
C PRO A 72 4.37 14.34 15.96
N GLY A 73 5.47 13.60 16.17
CA GLY A 73 5.70 12.34 15.48
C GLY A 73 4.76 11.22 15.95
N GLY A 74 4.33 10.37 15.02
CA GLY A 74 3.42 9.26 15.30
C GLY A 74 2.80 8.66 14.04
N HIS A 75 1.77 7.85 14.24
CA HIS A 75 1.14 7.08 13.16
C HIS A 75 -0.38 7.17 13.23
N LEU A 76 -1.01 7.29 12.06
CA LEU A 76 -2.43 7.05 11.89
C LEU A 76 -2.60 5.64 11.33
N ILE A 77 -3.27 4.77 12.06
CA ILE A 77 -3.30 3.33 11.83
C ILE A 77 -4.73 2.92 11.51
N THR A 78 -4.92 2.16 10.43
CA THR A 78 -6.21 1.57 10.08
C THR A 78 -6.71 0.65 11.19
N ASP A 79 -8.01 0.65 11.48
CA ASP A 79 -8.61 -0.29 12.45
C ASP A 79 -8.61 -1.75 11.92
N SER A 80 -8.60 -1.90 10.60
CA SER A 80 -8.68 -3.19 9.91
C SER A 80 -7.30 -3.76 9.56
N VAL A 81 -7.21 -5.09 9.51
CA VAL A 81 -6.03 -5.83 9.09
C VAL A 81 -6.21 -6.31 7.65
N TYR A 82 -5.19 -6.11 6.82
CA TYR A 82 -5.19 -6.46 5.41
C TYR A 82 -4.09 -7.45 5.04
N SER A 83 -4.34 -8.22 3.99
CA SER A 83 -3.42 -9.15 3.33
C SER A 83 -3.81 -9.26 1.86
N ASN A 84 -2.86 -9.57 0.97
CA ASN A 84 -3.12 -9.77 -0.47
C ASN A 84 -3.89 -8.60 -1.07
N TYR A 85 -3.22 -7.47 -1.21
CA TYR A 85 -3.83 -6.24 -1.68
C TYR A 85 -2.88 -5.41 -2.53
N ARG A 86 -3.48 -4.54 -3.34
CA ARG A 86 -2.83 -3.42 -3.98
C ARG A 86 -3.35 -2.14 -3.32
N LEU A 87 -2.45 -1.36 -2.73
CA LEU A 87 -2.75 -0.05 -2.16
C LEU A 87 -2.24 1.02 -3.12
N GLU A 88 -3.13 1.92 -3.52
CA GLU A 88 -2.81 3.10 -4.31
C GLU A 88 -2.94 4.36 -3.47
N VAL A 89 -1.84 5.11 -3.44
CA VAL A 89 -1.67 6.32 -2.64
C VAL A 89 -1.35 7.47 -3.57
N GLU A 90 -2.13 8.55 -3.53
CA GLU A 90 -1.74 9.81 -4.17
C GLU A 90 -1.41 10.84 -3.10
N TYR A 91 -0.15 11.28 -3.10
CA TYR A 91 0.39 12.15 -2.07
C TYR A 91 1.18 13.33 -2.65
N ARG A 92 1.38 14.37 -1.85
CA ARG A 92 2.35 15.43 -2.13
C ARG A 92 2.90 16.05 -0.86
N PHE A 93 4.13 16.55 -0.93
CA PHE A 93 4.64 17.52 0.03
C PHE A 93 4.09 18.90 -0.35
N ALA A 94 3.13 19.42 0.42
CA ALA A 94 2.47 20.69 0.13
C ALA A 94 3.36 21.92 0.39
N GLY A 95 4.42 21.74 1.19
CA GLY A 95 5.39 22.77 1.54
C GLY A 95 6.82 22.24 1.50
N THR A 96 7.55 22.40 2.60
CA THR A 96 8.93 21.89 2.71
C THR A 96 8.93 20.35 2.64
N PRO A 97 9.62 19.76 1.65
CA PRO A 97 9.70 18.32 1.53
C PRO A 97 10.52 17.74 2.69
N GLY A 98 10.28 16.48 3.01
CA GLY A 98 10.98 15.80 4.09
C GLY A 98 10.50 14.38 4.19
N ASN A 99 10.11 13.94 5.39
CA ASN A 99 9.85 12.53 5.69
C ASN A 99 8.37 12.26 5.96
N CYS A 100 7.92 11.07 5.53
CA CYS A 100 6.63 10.44 5.75
C CYS A 100 6.74 8.99 5.26
N GLY A 101 5.72 8.16 5.42
CA GLY A 101 5.77 6.79 4.95
C GLY A 101 4.43 6.07 5.05
N VAL A 102 4.33 5.00 4.27
CA VAL A 102 3.27 4.01 4.39
C VAL A 102 3.85 2.77 5.06
N LEU A 103 3.43 2.48 6.27
CA LEU A 103 3.84 1.28 7.00
C LEU A 103 2.83 0.18 6.69
N VAL A 104 3.30 -0.88 6.03
CA VAL A 104 2.51 -2.07 5.73
C VAL A 104 2.80 -3.17 6.72
N HIS A 105 1.80 -4.03 6.92
CA HIS A 105 1.85 -5.11 7.90
C HIS A 105 2.14 -4.61 9.33
N ALA A 106 1.65 -3.40 9.64
CA ALA A 106 1.75 -2.83 10.97
C ALA A 106 1.00 -3.69 12.00
N SER A 107 1.60 -3.87 13.17
CA SER A 107 1.04 -4.68 14.25
C SER A 107 1.30 -4.05 15.62
N THR A 108 2.29 -4.52 16.37
CA THR A 108 2.59 -4.04 17.72
C THR A 108 2.99 -2.55 17.69
N PRO A 109 2.21 -1.64 18.28
CA PRO A 109 2.57 -0.23 18.34
C PRO A 109 3.88 -0.02 19.11
N ARG A 110 4.63 1.03 18.76
CA ARG A 110 5.85 1.47 19.47
C ARG A 110 6.91 0.39 19.69
N ALA A 111 6.97 -0.60 18.80
CA ALA A 111 7.97 -1.66 18.82
C ALA A 111 9.41 -1.12 18.70
N LEU A 112 9.61 0.00 18.01
CA LEU A 112 10.91 0.62 17.85
C LEU A 112 10.89 2.09 18.27
N TYR A 113 11.91 2.48 19.05
CA TYR A 113 12.12 3.84 19.59
C TYR A 113 10.94 4.45 20.35
N GLY A 114 10.02 3.60 20.84
CA GLY A 114 8.82 4.07 21.52
C GLY A 114 7.82 4.81 20.62
N MET A 115 7.97 4.76 19.30
CA MET A 115 7.12 5.49 18.34
C MET A 115 6.68 4.64 17.16
N PHE A 116 7.58 3.85 16.57
CA PHE A 116 7.28 3.11 15.36
C PHE A 116 6.59 1.78 15.65
N PRO A 117 5.48 1.42 14.97
CA PRO A 117 4.90 0.10 15.08
C PRO A 117 5.82 -0.94 14.43
N ARG A 118 5.72 -2.20 14.86
CA ARG A 118 6.30 -3.35 14.16
C ARG A 118 5.68 -3.43 12.76
N SER A 119 6.48 -3.28 11.71
CA SER A 119 6.03 -3.17 10.32
C SER A 119 7.17 -3.24 9.30
N LEU A 120 6.81 -3.26 8.02
CA LEU A 120 7.69 -2.86 6.92
C LEU A 120 7.22 -1.49 6.42
N GLU A 121 8.11 -0.50 6.42
CA GLU A 121 7.78 0.83 5.91
C GLU A 121 8.18 0.93 4.44
N VAL A 122 7.24 1.37 3.61
CA VAL A 122 7.49 1.91 2.27
C VAL A 122 7.66 3.42 2.43
N GLN A 123 8.91 3.84 2.35
CA GLN A 123 9.36 5.19 2.65
C GLN A 123 8.79 6.21 1.65
N MET A 124 8.46 7.41 2.11
CA MET A 124 8.06 8.55 1.28
C MET A 124 8.98 9.76 1.45
N MET A 125 10.14 9.58 2.11
CA MET A 125 11.20 10.57 2.20
C MET A 125 11.54 11.11 0.81
N HIS A 126 11.55 12.44 0.69
CA HIS A 126 11.87 13.12 -0.56
C HIS A 126 13.22 12.65 -1.15
N GLU A 127 13.22 12.40 -2.45
CA GLU A 127 14.30 11.80 -3.26
C GLU A 127 14.56 10.30 -2.98
N HIS A 128 13.81 9.69 -2.08
CA HIS A 128 14.01 8.32 -1.60
C HIS A 128 12.69 7.53 -1.47
N ALA A 129 11.63 7.98 -2.17
CA ALA A 129 10.35 7.30 -2.14
C ALA A 129 10.45 5.85 -2.65
N GLY A 130 9.95 4.91 -1.85
CA GLY A 130 9.95 3.48 -2.13
C GLY A 130 11.13 2.69 -1.55
N ASP A 131 12.03 3.34 -0.79
CA ASP A 131 12.94 2.60 0.08
C ASP A 131 12.17 1.75 1.08
N PHE A 132 12.73 0.60 1.47
CA PHE A 132 12.18 -0.16 2.60
C PHE A 132 12.90 0.22 3.89
N TRP A 133 12.14 0.44 4.97
CA TRP A 133 12.67 0.41 6.32
C TRP A 133 12.11 -0.77 7.10
N CYS A 134 13.02 -1.61 7.58
CA CYS A 134 12.72 -2.75 8.44
C CYS A 134 12.51 -2.29 9.89
N ILE A 135 11.33 -2.51 10.45
CA ILE A 135 10.96 -2.07 11.80
C ILE A 135 10.41 -3.26 12.59
N ALA A 136 11.27 -3.94 13.35
CA ALA A 136 10.99 -5.21 14.00
C ALA A 136 10.50 -6.36 13.07
N GLU A 137 10.29 -6.10 11.78
CA GLU A 137 10.04 -7.03 10.68
C GLU A 137 11.15 -6.87 9.63
N ASP A 138 11.36 -7.90 8.81
CA ASP A 138 12.41 -7.93 7.80
C ASP A 138 11.89 -8.34 6.42
N ILE A 139 12.65 -7.95 5.39
CA ILE A 139 12.40 -8.24 3.99
C ILE A 139 13.72 -8.44 3.26
N THR A 140 13.72 -9.33 2.27
CA THR A 140 14.88 -9.56 1.38
C THR A 140 14.65 -8.92 0.03
N VAL A 141 15.68 -8.31 -0.54
CA VAL A 141 15.69 -7.82 -1.92
C VAL A 141 16.90 -8.41 -2.68
N PRO A 142 16.93 -8.37 -4.02
CA PRO A 142 18.17 -8.63 -4.76
C PRO A 142 19.28 -7.64 -4.36
N ASP A 143 20.53 -8.09 -4.37
CA ASP A 143 21.72 -7.27 -4.09
C ASP A 143 21.75 -6.60 -2.69
N MET A 144 21.30 -7.33 -1.66
CA MET A 144 21.21 -6.85 -0.27
C MET A 144 22.46 -6.12 0.24
N GLU A 145 23.66 -6.64 -0.01
CA GLU A 145 24.88 -5.99 0.52
C GLU A 145 25.14 -4.63 -0.12
N ALA A 146 24.80 -4.45 -1.41
CA ALA A 146 24.88 -3.16 -2.07
C ALA A 146 23.80 -2.20 -1.57
N ARG A 147 22.60 -2.71 -1.26
CA ARG A 147 21.41 -1.90 -0.95
C ARG A 147 21.17 -1.64 0.54
N ARG A 148 21.78 -2.44 1.43
CA ARG A 148 21.65 -2.39 2.91
C ARG A 148 23.02 -2.32 3.61
N GLY A 149 24.12 -2.35 2.87
CA GLY A 149 25.48 -2.38 3.42
C GLY A 149 25.91 -3.77 3.92
N PRO A 150 26.98 -3.86 4.73
CA PRO A 150 27.59 -5.13 5.11
C PRO A 150 26.66 -5.99 5.98
N LYS A 151 26.64 -7.30 5.72
CA LYS A 151 25.68 -8.26 6.29
C LYS A 151 25.65 -8.31 7.82
N GLU A 152 26.80 -8.20 8.46
CA GLU A 152 26.97 -8.17 9.91
C GLU A 152 26.27 -6.96 10.58
N SER A 153 26.01 -5.91 9.82
CA SER A 153 25.35 -4.70 10.28
C SER A 153 23.83 -4.74 10.08
N TRP A 154 23.28 -5.74 9.41
CA TRP A 154 21.83 -5.85 9.20
C TRP A 154 21.09 -6.15 10.50
N GLY A 155 19.83 -5.73 10.54
CA GLY A 155 18.90 -5.99 11.62
C GLY A 155 17.65 -5.12 11.49
N VAL A 156 16.72 -5.28 12.43
CA VAL A 156 15.38 -4.67 12.39
C VAL A 156 15.15 -3.70 13.56
N ASP A 157 16.12 -3.56 14.46
CA ASP A 157 16.05 -2.75 15.68
C ASP A 157 17.35 -1.98 15.95
N GLY A 158 17.25 -0.91 16.76
CA GLY A 158 18.39 -0.13 17.24
C GLY A 158 19.31 0.39 16.13
N ASP A 159 20.60 0.41 16.42
CA ASP A 159 21.65 0.97 15.54
C ASP A 159 21.99 0.10 14.31
N LYS A 160 21.13 -0.87 13.96
CA LYS A 160 21.33 -1.74 12.80
C LYS A 160 20.96 -1.05 11.49
N ASN A 161 21.53 -1.52 10.39
CA ASN A 161 21.15 -1.12 9.05
C ASN A 161 19.76 -1.68 8.74
N ARG A 162 18.75 -0.83 8.89
CA ARG A 162 17.33 -1.13 8.66
C ARG A 162 16.81 -0.64 7.31
N ARG A 163 17.48 0.36 6.71
CA ARG A 163 17.13 0.92 5.40
C ARG A 163 17.68 0.03 4.28
N ILE A 164 16.83 -0.25 3.31
CA ILE A 164 17.17 -0.89 2.04
C ILE A 164 16.83 0.09 0.92
N VAL A 165 17.85 0.62 0.26
CA VAL A 165 17.71 1.62 -0.81
C VAL A 165 16.98 1.01 -2.00
N ASN A 166 16.08 1.76 -2.64
CA ASN A 166 15.31 1.36 -3.82
C ASN A 166 16.20 1.27 -5.10
N LEU A 167 15.59 0.99 -6.25
CA LEU A 167 16.28 0.71 -7.52
C LEU A 167 16.51 1.95 -8.42
N THR A 168 15.92 3.09 -8.10
CA THR A 168 15.79 4.22 -9.02
C THR A 168 15.98 5.57 -8.33
N ASP A 169 16.59 6.52 -9.04
CA ASP A 169 16.59 7.93 -8.65
C ASP A 169 15.57 8.70 -9.52
N GLY A 170 14.98 9.78 -8.97
CA GLY A 170 14.17 10.72 -9.75
C GLY A 170 12.80 10.18 -10.21
N SER A 171 12.27 9.14 -9.55
CA SER A 171 10.92 8.60 -9.82
C SER A 171 9.81 9.50 -9.30
N GLU A 172 10.12 10.49 -8.44
CA GLU A 172 9.16 11.45 -7.89
C GLU A 172 8.98 12.67 -8.81
N ASN A 173 7.75 13.20 -8.83
CA ASN A 173 7.45 14.51 -9.39
C ASN A 173 8.03 15.62 -8.49
N PRO A 174 8.24 16.85 -9.03
CA PRO A 174 8.69 17.99 -8.24
C PRO A 174 7.85 18.25 -6.98
N VAL A 175 8.48 18.86 -5.97
CA VAL A 175 7.81 19.26 -4.72
C VAL A 175 6.55 20.10 -5.01
N GLY A 176 5.45 19.80 -4.33
CA GLY A 176 4.15 20.42 -4.53
C GLY A 176 3.27 19.74 -5.59
N GLU A 177 3.85 18.91 -6.46
CA GLU A 177 3.12 18.07 -7.41
C GLU A 177 2.71 16.73 -6.79
N TRP A 178 1.67 16.13 -7.36
CA TRP A 178 1.13 14.85 -6.89
C TRP A 178 1.99 13.69 -7.37
N ASN A 179 2.41 12.84 -6.44
CA ASN A 179 3.02 11.54 -6.69
C ASN A 179 1.97 10.44 -6.55
N ARG A 180 2.03 9.44 -7.42
CA ARG A 180 1.26 8.21 -7.29
C ARG A 180 2.17 7.08 -6.86
N MET A 181 1.96 6.56 -5.66
CA MET A 181 2.61 5.37 -5.14
C MET A 181 1.66 4.19 -5.16
N VAL A 182 2.12 3.05 -5.65
CA VAL A 182 1.41 1.78 -5.54
C VAL A 182 2.25 0.83 -4.70
N VAL A 183 1.64 0.23 -3.69
CA VAL A 183 2.23 -0.83 -2.87
C VAL A 183 1.38 -2.09 -3.04
N GLU A 184 1.96 -3.14 -3.63
CA GLU A 184 1.32 -4.44 -3.77
C GLU A 184 1.93 -5.41 -2.75
N CYS A 185 1.11 -5.89 -1.82
CA CYS A 185 1.49 -6.88 -0.82
C CYS A 185 0.76 -8.18 -1.13
N VAL A 186 1.46 -9.20 -1.62
CA VAL A 186 0.90 -10.52 -1.97
C VAL A 186 1.78 -11.59 -1.35
N THR A 187 1.17 -12.47 -0.56
CA THR A 187 1.87 -13.46 0.28
C THR A 187 2.96 -12.78 1.13
N ASP A 188 4.22 -13.07 0.85
CA ASP A 188 5.44 -12.61 1.50
C ASP A 188 6.25 -11.69 0.57
N THR A 189 5.63 -11.15 -0.47
CA THR A 189 6.24 -10.26 -1.47
C THR A 189 5.60 -8.88 -1.42
N ILE A 190 6.44 -7.84 -1.49
CA ILE A 190 6.04 -6.44 -1.59
C ILE A 190 6.66 -5.83 -2.83
N ARG A 191 5.83 -5.24 -3.69
CA ARG A 191 6.26 -4.44 -4.85
C ARG A 191 5.82 -3.00 -4.70
N VAL A 192 6.70 -2.08 -5.09
CA VAL A 192 6.49 -0.65 -4.95
C VAL A 192 6.71 0.03 -6.29
N TRP A 193 5.72 0.80 -6.72
CA TRP A 193 5.84 1.70 -7.87
C TRP A 193 5.66 3.14 -7.42
N VAL A 194 6.43 4.05 -8.01
CA VAL A 194 6.26 5.50 -7.88
C VAL A 194 6.16 6.07 -9.29
N ASN A 195 5.06 6.78 -9.59
CA ASN A 195 4.75 7.33 -10.91
C ASN A 195 4.97 6.33 -12.05
N ASP A 196 4.39 5.13 -11.87
CA ASP A 196 4.41 3.98 -12.79
C ASP A 196 5.79 3.32 -13.03
N VAL A 197 6.84 3.78 -12.33
CA VAL A 197 8.16 3.15 -12.31
C VAL A 197 8.22 2.14 -11.17
N LEU A 198 8.61 0.89 -11.44
CA LEU A 198 8.89 -0.10 -10.39
C LEU A 198 10.18 0.31 -9.66
N VAL A 199 10.04 0.83 -8.45
CA VAL A 199 11.17 1.33 -7.66
C VAL A 199 11.71 0.29 -6.69
N ASN A 200 10.88 -0.65 -6.23
CA ASN A 200 11.33 -1.68 -5.30
C ASN A 200 10.51 -2.97 -5.39
N GLU A 201 11.18 -4.10 -5.16
CA GLU A 201 10.57 -5.42 -5.00
C GLU A 201 11.35 -6.20 -3.95
N GLY A 202 10.65 -6.70 -2.94
CA GLY A 202 11.21 -7.56 -1.91
C GLY A 202 10.32 -8.76 -1.63
N PHE A 203 10.93 -9.81 -1.10
CA PHE A 203 10.37 -11.13 -0.85
C PHE A 203 10.84 -11.68 0.51
N ASN A 204 10.32 -12.84 0.91
CA ASN A 204 10.56 -13.41 2.24
C ASN A 204 10.21 -12.43 3.38
N CYS A 205 9.14 -11.65 3.23
CA CYS A 205 8.67 -10.78 4.31
C CYS A 205 8.35 -11.62 5.55
N THR A 206 8.84 -11.20 6.71
CA THR A 206 8.55 -11.89 7.99
C THR A 206 7.09 -11.73 8.43
N ALA A 207 6.38 -10.73 7.88
CA ALA A 207 4.95 -10.54 8.02
C ALA A 207 4.26 -10.52 6.64
N THR A 208 3.08 -11.14 6.55
CA THR A 208 2.27 -11.26 5.32
C THR A 208 0.90 -10.58 5.42
N LYS A 209 0.61 -10.01 6.60
CA LYS A 209 -0.64 -9.30 6.91
C LYS A 209 -0.43 -8.36 8.08
N GLY A 210 -1.27 -7.33 8.16
CA GLY A 210 -1.31 -6.39 9.28
C GLY A 210 -2.12 -5.16 8.91
N GLN A 211 -2.12 -4.18 9.79
CA GLN A 211 -2.71 -2.87 9.53
C GLN A 211 -1.84 -2.10 8.52
N ILE A 212 -2.43 -1.07 7.92
CA ILE A 212 -1.72 -0.02 7.18
C ILE A 212 -1.65 1.20 8.10
N ALA A 213 -0.49 1.85 8.16
CA ALA A 213 -0.33 3.10 8.88
C ALA A 213 0.32 4.20 8.04
N LEU A 214 -0.09 5.44 8.25
CA LEU A 214 0.49 6.64 7.68
C LEU A 214 1.30 7.37 8.74
N GLN A 215 2.46 7.87 8.35
CA GLN A 215 3.40 8.48 9.27
C GLN A 215 3.25 10.01 9.37
N ALA A 216 3.48 10.55 10.56
CA ALA A 216 3.86 11.95 10.77
C ALA A 216 5.32 12.00 11.22
N GLU A 217 6.22 12.53 10.39
CA GLU A 217 7.63 12.70 10.73
C GLU A 217 8.29 13.91 10.03
N GLY A 218 8.10 15.11 10.58
CA GLY A 218 8.87 16.31 10.24
C GLY A 218 8.36 17.17 9.08
N SER A 219 7.61 16.60 8.13
CA SER A 219 7.03 17.36 7.00
C SER A 219 5.54 17.15 6.83
N GLU A 220 4.86 18.19 6.34
CA GLU A 220 3.44 18.11 6.00
C GLU A 220 3.25 17.38 4.66
N VAL A 221 2.36 16.39 4.65
CA VAL A 221 2.00 15.59 3.48
C VAL A 221 0.49 15.53 3.33
N GLU A 222 0.01 15.83 2.14
CA GLU A 222 -1.40 15.70 1.78
C GLU A 222 -1.64 14.43 1.00
N PHE A 223 -2.73 13.72 1.32
CA PHE A 223 -3.18 12.50 0.66
C PHE A 223 -4.59 12.73 0.12
N ARG A 224 -4.74 12.66 -1.21
CA ARG A 224 -6.06 12.77 -1.85
C ARG A 224 -6.68 11.41 -2.22
N LYS A 225 -5.85 10.36 -2.26
CA LYS A 225 -6.29 8.99 -2.56
C LYS A 225 -5.56 7.99 -1.66
N LEU A 226 -6.34 7.09 -1.06
CA LEU A 226 -5.89 5.92 -0.30
C LEU A 226 -6.84 4.78 -0.66
N GLU A 227 -6.58 4.08 -1.76
CA GLU A 227 -7.48 3.07 -2.31
C GLU A 227 -6.84 1.68 -2.20
N LEU A 228 -7.57 0.74 -1.61
CA LEU A 228 -7.14 -0.64 -1.45
C LEU A 228 -7.97 -1.56 -2.33
N THR A 229 -7.32 -2.31 -3.19
CA THR A 229 -7.93 -3.36 -4.01
C THR A 229 -7.49 -4.72 -3.50
N HIS A 230 -8.45 -5.58 -3.16
CA HIS A 230 -8.13 -6.95 -2.77
C HIS A 230 -7.64 -7.76 -3.98
N ILE A 231 -6.53 -8.49 -3.78
CA ILE A 231 -6.01 -9.44 -4.76
C ILE A 231 -6.49 -10.83 -4.32
N ALA A 232 -7.35 -11.44 -5.14
CA ALA A 232 -7.72 -12.82 -4.93
C ALA A 232 -6.48 -13.70 -5.08
N ASN A 233 -6.22 -14.55 -4.08
CA ASN A 233 -5.19 -15.58 -4.22
C ASN A 233 -5.56 -16.43 -5.44
N ALA A 234 -4.64 -16.53 -6.42
CA ALA A 234 -4.72 -17.64 -7.36
C ALA A 234 -4.74 -18.92 -6.53
N LEU A 235 -5.77 -19.75 -6.70
CA LEU A 235 -5.80 -21.09 -6.12
C LEU A 235 -4.47 -21.76 -6.48
N GLN A 236 -3.66 -22.08 -5.46
CA GLN A 236 -2.47 -22.93 -5.63
C GLN A 236 -2.88 -24.32 -6.10
#